data_AF-A0A1I0RBE8-F1
#
_entry.id   AF-A0A1I0RBE8-F1
#
_cell.length_a   1.000
_cell.length_b   1.000
_cell.length_c   1.000
_cell.angle_alpha   90.00
_cell.angle_beta   90.00
_cell.angle_gamma   90.00
#
_symmetry.space_group_name_H-M   'P 1'
#
loop_
_entity.id
_entity.type
_entity.pdbx_description
1 polymer ?
#
loop_
_entity_poly.entity_id
_entity_poly.type
_entity_poly.pdbx_seq_one_letter_code
_entity_poly.pdbx_strand_id
1 'polypeptide(L)' 'MAKVRLDIDAEQAKIDALRVYLERKNTCLEIEIERHIESLYTKNVPNIVRDYIAAISDIRSNERRSEA' A
#
# COMPACT_ATOMS: atom_id res chain seq x y z
N MET A 1 -6.02 -10.65 -1.13
CA MET A 1 -5.56 -9.47 -1.88
C MET A 1 -4.12 -9.70 -2.31
N ALA A 2 -3.77 -9.39 -3.56
CA ALA A 2 -2.40 -9.54 -4.04
C ALA A 2 -1.48 -8.58 -3.29
N LYS A 3 -0.37 -9.07 -2.73
CA LYS A 3 0.66 -8.23 -2.12
C LYS A 3 1.61 -7.76 -3.21
N VAL A 4 1.86 -6.45 -3.26
CA VAL A 4 2.83 -5.84 -4.16
C VAL A 4 4.06 -5.47 -3.33
N ARG A 5 5.27 -5.74 -3.84
CA ARG A 5 6.51 -5.25 -3.24
C ARG A 5 6.81 -3.86 -3.80
N LEU A 6 7.09 -2.93 -2.91
CA LEU A 6 7.51 -1.57 -3.22
C LEU A 6 8.95 -1.40 -2.70
N ASP A 7 9.87 -1.03 -3.58
CA ASP A 7 11.22 -0.62 -3.21
C ASP A 7 11.23 0.91 -3.15
N ILE A 8 11.72 1.45 -2.04
CA ILE A 8 11.71 2.89 -1.76
C ILE A 8 13.12 3.30 -1.33
N ASP A 9 13.74 4.17 -2.12
CA ASP A 9 14.99 4.82 -1.73
C ASP A 9 14.69 6.04 -0.85
N ALA A 10 15.35 6.07 0.31
CA ALA A 10 15.28 7.17 1.24
C ALA A 10 16.65 7.39 1.89
N GLU A 11 16.89 8.62 2.32
CA GLU A 11 18.14 8.97 2.98
C GLU A 11 18.32 8.18 4.28
N GLN A 12 19.46 7.51 4.42
CA GLN A 12 19.73 6.60 5.53
C GLN A 12 19.59 7.29 6.89
N ALA A 13 20.06 8.54 7.02
CA ALA A 13 19.95 9.31 8.25
C ALA A 13 18.50 9.56 8.69
N LYS A 14 17.58 9.76 7.74
CA LYS A 14 16.15 9.94 8.03
C LYS A 14 15.50 8.63 8.46
N ILE A 15 15.86 7.52 7.83
CA ILE A 15 15.39 6.19 8.22
C ILE A 15 15.86 5.81 9.61
N ASP A 16 17.11 6.10 9.94
CA ASP A 16 17.67 5.86 11.27
C ASP A 16 16.96 6.69 12.35
N ALA A 17 16.78 8.00 12.09
CA ALA A 17 16.03 8.87 12.99
C ALA A 17 14.58 8.40 13.20
N LEU A 18 13.91 7.94 12.14
CA LEU A 18 12.56 7.37 12.23
C LEU A 18 12.55 6.07 13.04
N ARG A 19 13.50 5.16 12.82
CA ARG A 19 13.61 3.90 13.60
C ARG A 19 13.78 4.18 15.08
N VAL A 20 14.71 5.07 15.45
CA VAL A 20 14.94 5.45 16.85
C VAL A 20 13.69 6.08 17.48
N TYR A 21 13.00 6.95 16.75
CA TYR A 21 11.77 7.57 17.24
C TYR A 21 10.63 6.56 17.43
N LEU A 22 10.46 5.65 16.48
CA LEU A 22 9.39 4.66 16.48
C LEU A 22 9.62 3.54 17.52
N GLU A 23 10.87 3.19 17.80
CA GLU A 23 11.25 2.25 18.86
C GLU A 23 10.79 2.77 20.24
N ARG A 24 10.98 4.08 20.50
CA ARG A 24 10.46 4.72 21.73
C ARG A 24 8.94 4.64 21.85
N LYS A 25 8.25 4.50 20.72
CA LYS A 25 6.79 4.46 20.61
C LYS A 25 6.23 3.02 20.54
N ASN A 26 7.08 1.99 20.67
CA ASN A 26 6.73 0.58 20.50
C ASN A 26 6.09 0.28 19.13
N THR A 27 6.59 0.90 18.08
CA THR A 27 6.10 0.71 16.70
C THR A 27 7.26 0.46 15.75
N CYS A 28 7.03 -0.28 14.67
CA CYS A 28 8.02 -0.51 13.62
C CYS A 28 7.76 0.42 12.43
N LEU A 29 8.84 0.82 11.74
CA LEU A 29 8.76 1.65 10.54
C LEU A 29 7.86 1.02 9.47
N GLU A 30 7.98 -0.28 9.24
CA GLU A 30 7.17 -1.03 8.27
C GLU A 30 5.67 -0.91 8.58
N ILE A 31 5.28 -1.07 9.84
CA ILE A 31 3.89 -0.99 10.28
C ILE A 31 3.32 0.42 10.09
N GLU A 32 4.14 1.46 10.33
CA GLU A 32 3.69 2.83 10.09
C GLU A 32 3.54 3.11 8.59
N ILE A 33 4.48 2.66 7.76
CA ILE A 33 4.41 2.80 6.31
C ILE A 33 3.16 2.08 5.77
N GLU A 34 2.87 0.85 6.23
CA GLU A 34 1.65 0.12 5.87
C GLU A 34 0.38 0.90 6.22
N ARG A 35 0.29 1.43 7.46
CA ARG A 35 -0.84 2.28 7.86
C ARG A 35 -0.94 3.56 7.05
N HIS A 36 0.21 4.16 6.73
CA HIS A 36 0.25 5.38 5.93
C HIS A 36 -0.25 5.14 4.52
N ILE A 37 0.07 3.98 3.92
CA ILE A 37 -0.44 3.56 2.62
C ILE A 37 -1.96 3.39 2.66
N GLU A 38 -2.50 2.72 3.68
CA GLU A 38 -3.97 2.58 3.84
C GLU A 38 -4.66 3.93 4.06
N SER A 39 -4.05 4.82 4.83
CA SER A 39 -4.57 6.18 5.04
C SER A 39 -4.54 7.01 3.76
N LEU A 40 -3.44 6.93 3.00
CA LEU A 40 -3.28 7.58 1.69
C LEU A 40 -4.35 7.09 0.72
N TYR A 41 -4.56 5.77 0.64
CA TYR A 41 -5.62 5.18 -0.17
C TYR A 41 -6.99 5.69 0.24
N THR A 42 -7.27 5.70 1.55
CA THR A 42 -8.59 6.08 2.06
C THR A 42 -8.90 7.56 1.84
N LYS A 43 -7.89 8.44 2.00
CA LYS A 43 -8.04 9.90 1.86
C LYS A 43 -8.03 10.38 0.42
N ASN A 44 -7.19 9.81 -0.43
CA ASN A 44 -6.97 10.33 -1.78
C ASN A 44 -7.76 9.60 -2.86
N VAL A 45 -8.16 8.35 -2.61
CA VAL A 45 -8.91 7.58 -3.61
C VAL A 45 -10.41 7.69 -3.30
N PRO A 46 -11.18 8.49 -4.07
CA PRO A 46 -12.63 8.56 -3.92
C PRO A 46 -13.28 7.24 -4.30
N ASN A 47 -14.46 6.95 -3.74
CA ASN A 47 -15.16 5.67 -3.93
C ASN A 47 -15.34 5.30 -5.42
N ILE A 48 -15.60 6.27 -6.29
CA ILE A 48 -15.75 6.05 -7.73
C ILE A 48 -14.50 5.38 -8.35
N VAL A 49 -13.31 5.80 -7.93
CA VAL A 49 -12.04 5.21 -8.43
C VAL A 49 -11.82 3.81 -7.85
N ARG A 50 -12.27 3.55 -6.61
CA ARG A 50 -12.19 2.22 -5.99
C ARG A 50 -13.09 1.22 -6.72
N ASP A 51 -14.35 1.61 -6.97
CA ASP A 51 -15.31 0.81 -7.74
C ASP A 51 -14.79 0.53 -9.15
N TYR A 52 -14.18 1.51 -9.80
CA TYR A 52 -13.58 1.34 -11.12
C TYR A 52 -12.42 0.33 -11.12
N ILE A 53 -11.50 0.43 -10.17
CA ILE A 53 -10.38 -0.53 -10.03
C ILE A 53 -10.90 -1.94 -9.72
N ALA A 54 -11.92 -2.06 -8.86
CA ALA A 54 -12.55 -3.34 -8.54
C ALA A 54 -13.19 -3.97 -9.79
N ALA A 55 -13.96 -3.18 -10.55
CA ALA A 55 -14.58 -3.62 -11.79
C ALA A 55 -13.53 -4.07 -12.83
N ILE A 56 -12.42 -3.33 -13.00
CA ILE A 56 -11.32 -3.74 -13.88
C ILE A 56 -10.66 -5.02 -13.41
N SER A 57 -10.43 -5.17 -12.11
CA SER A 57 -9.84 -6.38 -11.54
C SER A 57 -10.71 -7.61 -11.81
N ASP A 58 -12.03 -7.47 -11.66
CA ASP A 58 -13.01 -8.53 -11.93
C ASP A 58 -13.05 -8.89 -13.43
N ILE A 59 -13.06 -7.89 -14.31
CA ILE A 59 -13.02 -8.07 -15.77
C ILE A 59 -11.76 -8.86 -16.17
N ARG A 60 -10.58 -8.46 -15.67
CA ARG A 60 -9.31 -9.17 -15.94
C ARG A 60 -9.28 -10.60 -15.42
N SER A 61 -9.93 -10.88 -14.29
CA SER A 61 -10.04 -12.23 -13.76
C SER A 61 -10.99 -13.11 -14.58
N ASN A 62 -12.03 -12.53 -15.18
CA ASN A 62 -13.00 -13.25 -16.00
C ASN A 62 -12.48 -13.55 -17.42
N GLU A 63 -11.71 -12.65 -18.01
CA GLU A 63 -11.11 -12.83 -19.34
C GLU A 63 -10.16 -14.04 -19.37
N ARG A 64 -9.35 -14.23 -18.32
CA ARG A 64 -8.48 -15.41 -18.17
C ARG A 64 -9.21 -16.74 -18.00
N ARG A 65 -10.51 -16.74 -17.68
CA ARG A 65 -11.34 -17.96 -17.59
C ARG A 65 -12.03 -18.31 -18.90
N SER A 66 -12.07 -17.38 -19.85
CA SER A 66 -12.77 -17.55 -21.13
C SER A 66 -11.83 -18.05 -22.24
N GLU A 67 -10.52 -18.03 -22.01
CA GLU A 67 -9.46 -18.54 -22.90
C GLU A 67 -8.91 -19.93 -22.51
N ALA A 68 -9.52 -20.61 -21.53
CA ALA A 68 -9.17 -21.97 -21.08
C ALA A 68 -10.35 -22.93 -21.26
#